data_AF-A0A7G5CCL7-F1
#
_entry.id   AF-A0A7G5CCL7-F1
#
_cell.length_a   1.000
_cell.length_b   1.000
_cell.length_c   1.000
_cell.angle_alpha   90.00
_cell.angle_beta   90.00
_cell.angle_gamma   90.00
#
_symmetry.space_group_name_H-M   'P 1'
#
loop_
_entity.id
_entity.type
_entity.pdbx_description
1 polymer ?
#
loop_
_entity_poly.entity_id
_entity_poly.type
_entity_poly.pdbx_seq_one_letter_code
_entity_poly.pdbx_strand_id
1 'polypeptide(L)'
;MLHKFFNRLFSIFSSINVIQKVKKDENGICYVTGLRRYISVLLDLIIIVLFLQFCSQALNQLFMNSEDSKILSQIAAKYQMQAPLSAEEKTTQSRLIKLQILNQIVQFIMLFCYVTYMWVRFTATPGKLLLGLRVVNAQTFEKITLRQATKRFFSFILSAAPLFLGFLWSNFNKRCQTWHDKIAGTVVVTSKSLRRQS
;
A
#
# COMPACT_ATOMS: atom_id res chain seq x y z
N MET A 1 9.18 -22.88 -11.89
CA MET A 1 9.91 -22.56 -10.63
C MET A 1 9.08 -21.68 -9.69
N LEU A 2 8.49 -20.59 -10.18
CA LEU A 2 7.67 -19.64 -9.40
C LEU A 2 6.46 -20.26 -8.67
N HIS A 3 5.71 -21.15 -9.35
CA HIS A 3 4.56 -21.84 -8.75
C HIS A 3 4.94 -22.71 -7.54
N LYS A 4 6.09 -23.39 -7.59
CA LYS A 4 6.59 -24.18 -6.45
C LYS A 4 7.01 -23.28 -5.29
N PHE A 5 7.62 -22.13 -5.56
CA PHE A 5 7.96 -21.13 -4.55
C PHE A 5 6.72 -20.61 -3.83
N PHE A 6 5.69 -20.16 -4.59
CA PHE A 6 4.44 -19.68 -3.99
C PHE A 6 3.73 -20.76 -3.17
N ASN A 7 3.73 -22.01 -3.62
CA ASN A 7 3.13 -23.12 -2.86
C ASN A 7 3.88 -23.39 -1.55
N ARG A 8 5.22 -23.33 -1.56
CA ARG A 8 6.03 -23.54 -0.36
C ARG A 8 5.89 -22.39 0.63
N LEU A 9 5.90 -21.15 0.12
CA LEU A 9 5.64 -19.95 0.89
C LEU A 9 4.24 -19.98 1.52
N PHE A 10 3.22 -20.39 0.75
CA PHE A 10 1.85 -20.57 1.24
C PHE A 10 1.76 -21.67 2.31
N SER A 11 2.50 -22.78 2.13
CA SER A 11 2.58 -23.86 3.11
C SER A 11 3.16 -23.38 4.45
N ILE A 12 4.23 -22.59 4.43
CA ILE A 12 4.83 -21.99 5.63
C ILE A 12 3.86 -21.02 6.32
N PHE A 13 3.18 -20.15 5.57
CA PHE A 13 2.16 -19.28 6.16
C PHE A 13 0.93 -20.04 6.67
N SER A 14 0.64 -21.21 6.11
CA SER A 14 -0.48 -22.05 6.51
C SER A 14 -0.24 -22.84 7.79
N SER A 15 1.02 -23.15 8.14
CA SER A 15 1.37 -23.90 9.35
C SER A 15 1.35 -23.06 10.63
N ILE A 16 1.35 -21.72 10.52
CA ILE A 16 1.35 -20.82 11.67
C ILE A 16 -0.09 -20.55 12.10
N ASN A 17 -0.54 -21.24 13.15
CA ASN A 17 -1.91 -21.15 13.70
C ASN A 17 -2.36 -19.69 14.01
N VAL A 18 -1.43 -18.82 14.41
CA VAL A 18 -1.73 -17.41 14.71
C VAL A 18 -2.15 -16.63 13.45
N ILE A 19 -1.64 -16.99 12.27
CA ILE A 19 -1.97 -16.36 10.98
C ILE A 19 -3.36 -16.82 10.49
N GLN A 20 -3.79 -18.03 10.85
CA GLN A 20 -5.09 -18.58 10.43
C GLN A 20 -6.26 -18.14 11.31
N LYS A 21 -6.03 -17.35 12.36
CA LYS A 21 -7.09 -16.92 13.28
C LYS A 21 -8.15 -16.09 12.53
N VAL A 22 -9.33 -16.66 12.39
CA VAL A 22 -10.52 -16.02 11.78
C VAL A 22 -11.68 -16.07 12.76
N LYS A 23 -12.54 -15.05 12.73
CA LYS A 23 -13.83 -15.06 13.44
C LYS A 23 -14.92 -15.42 12.44
N LYS A 24 -15.80 -16.35 12.80
CA LYS A 24 -16.93 -16.76 11.95
C LYS A 24 -18.22 -16.13 12.46
N ASP A 25 -19.10 -15.72 11.55
CA ASP A 25 -20.49 -15.42 11.89
C ASP A 25 -21.41 -16.61 11.67
N GLU A 26 -22.69 -16.41 12.00
CA GLU A 26 -23.79 -17.36 11.83
C GLU A 26 -24.00 -17.80 10.37
N ASN A 27 -23.67 -16.92 9.42
CA ASN A 27 -23.77 -17.20 7.99
C ASN A 27 -22.50 -17.90 7.43
N GLY A 28 -21.51 -18.20 8.28
CA GLY A 28 -20.27 -18.86 7.89
C GLY A 28 -19.20 -17.97 7.25
N ILE A 29 -19.40 -16.64 7.24
CA ILE A 29 -18.39 -15.67 6.79
C ILE A 29 -17.20 -15.68 7.75
N CYS A 30 -16.00 -15.82 7.20
CA CYS A 30 -14.76 -15.82 7.97
C CYS A 30 -14.08 -14.45 7.88
N TYR A 31 -14.17 -13.67 8.96
CA TYR A 31 -13.48 -12.39 9.14
C TYR A 31 -12.03 -12.59 9.57
N VAL A 32 -11.14 -11.79 8.99
CA VAL A 32 -9.69 -11.99 9.12
C VAL A 32 -9.11 -11.06 10.19
N THR A 33 -8.38 -11.63 11.15
CA THR A 33 -7.75 -10.89 12.26
C THR A 33 -6.45 -10.19 11.85
N GLY A 34 -5.86 -9.42 12.76
CA GLY A 34 -4.82 -8.43 12.46
C GLY A 34 -3.55 -8.97 11.82
N LEU A 35 -3.01 -10.11 12.28
CA LEU A 35 -1.68 -10.56 11.85
C LEU A 35 -1.63 -10.90 10.34
N ARG A 36 -2.58 -11.69 9.85
CA ARG A 36 -2.65 -12.04 8.41
C ARG A 36 -2.91 -10.81 7.54
N ARG A 37 -3.67 -9.84 8.05
CA ARG A 37 -3.89 -8.56 7.38
C ARG A 37 -2.61 -7.73 7.34
N TYR A 38 -1.86 -7.70 8.43
CA TYR A 38 -0.58 -6.99 8.52
C TYR A 38 0.43 -7.55 7.52
N ILE A 39 0.58 -8.88 7.44
CA ILE A 39 1.44 -9.53 6.44
C ILE A 39 0.99 -9.17 5.02
N SER A 40 -0.33 -9.18 4.73
CA SER A 40 -0.80 -8.76 3.39
C SER A 40 -0.40 -7.33 3.05
N VAL A 41 -0.45 -6.42 4.02
CA VAL A 41 -0.08 -5.02 3.85
C VAL A 41 1.43 -4.86 3.68
N LEU A 42 2.25 -5.59 4.44
CA LEU A 42 3.70 -5.58 4.24
C LEU A 42 4.10 -6.06 2.84
N LEU A 43 3.47 -7.13 2.34
CA LEU A 43 3.69 -7.61 0.98
C LEU A 43 3.28 -6.55 -0.06
N ASP A 44 2.12 -5.91 0.14
CA ASP A 44 1.68 -4.81 -0.72
C ASP A 44 2.68 -3.64 -0.70
N LEU A 45 3.18 -3.25 0.49
CA LEU A 45 4.17 -2.18 0.64
C LEU A 45 5.47 -2.48 -0.09
N ILE A 46 5.99 -3.72 0.02
CA ILE A 46 7.21 -4.11 -0.70
C ILE A 46 7.00 -3.99 -2.22
N ILE A 47 5.89 -4.55 -2.75
CA ILE A 47 5.58 -4.51 -4.18
C ILE A 47 5.43 -3.06 -4.67
N ILE A 48 4.67 -2.25 -3.94
CA ILE A 48 4.38 -0.86 -4.28
C ILE A 48 5.65 0.00 -4.22
N VAL A 49 6.46 -0.12 -3.16
CA VAL A 49 7.68 0.67 -3.01
C VAL A 49 8.67 0.35 -4.12
N LEU A 50 8.88 -0.94 -4.43
CA LEU A 50 9.77 -1.34 -5.54
C LEU A 50 9.27 -0.80 -6.88
N PHE A 51 7.96 -0.88 -7.14
CA PHE A 51 7.37 -0.36 -8.37
C PHE A 51 7.49 1.17 -8.49
N LEU A 52 7.15 1.91 -7.43
CA LEU A 52 7.23 3.37 -7.41
C LEU A 52 8.69 3.86 -7.51
N GLN A 53 9.63 3.17 -6.84
CA GLN A 53 11.06 3.47 -6.96
C GLN A 53 11.55 3.27 -8.40
N PHE A 54 11.17 2.17 -9.04
CA PHE A 54 11.50 1.93 -10.44
C PHE A 54 10.93 3.03 -11.36
N CYS A 55 9.65 3.38 -11.20
CA CYS A 55 9.04 4.48 -11.95
C CYS A 55 9.75 5.82 -11.69
N SER A 56 10.11 6.11 -10.44
CA SER A 56 10.85 7.32 -10.07
C SER A 56 12.23 7.36 -10.72
N GLN A 57 12.94 6.24 -10.76
CA GLN A 57 14.26 6.16 -11.38
C GLN A 57 14.17 6.37 -12.89
N ALA A 58 13.19 5.74 -13.55
CA ALA A 58 12.94 5.94 -14.98
C ALA A 58 12.59 7.41 -15.29
N LEU A 59 11.72 8.03 -14.48
CA LEU A 59 11.37 9.44 -14.64
C LEU A 59 12.60 10.33 -14.46
N ASN A 60 13.39 10.10 -13.41
CA ASN A 60 14.62 10.86 -13.18
C ASN A 60 15.60 10.72 -14.36
N GLN A 61 15.74 9.53 -14.96
CA GLN A 61 16.60 9.35 -16.15
C GLN A 61 16.12 10.15 -17.38
N LEU A 62 14.81 10.37 -17.52
CA LEU A 62 14.24 11.13 -18.63
C LEU A 62 14.39 12.64 -18.47
N PHE A 63 14.38 13.15 -17.24
CA PHE A 63 14.38 14.60 -16.95
C PHE A 63 15.69 15.14 -16.36
N MET A 64 16.63 14.28 -15.95
CA MET A 64 17.95 14.68 -15.44
C MET A 64 19.01 14.54 -16.53
N ASN A 65 19.71 15.64 -16.81
CA ASN A 65 20.83 15.65 -17.74
C ASN A 65 22.15 15.29 -17.01
N SER A 66 23.18 14.90 -17.77
CA SER A 66 24.50 14.58 -17.21
C SER A 66 25.14 15.76 -16.47
N GLU A 67 24.88 16.99 -16.92
CA GLU A 67 25.33 18.23 -16.26
C GLU A 67 24.70 18.45 -14.88
N ASP A 68 23.45 18.05 -14.70
CA ASP A 68 22.71 18.21 -13.44
C ASP A 68 23.37 17.43 -12.30
N SER A 69 23.88 16.24 -12.61
CA SER A 69 24.59 15.41 -11.63
C SER A 69 25.89 16.06 -11.13
N LYS A 70 26.61 16.75 -12.02
CA LYS A 70 27.85 17.47 -11.68
C LYS A 70 27.52 18.69 -10.80
N ILE A 71 26.52 19.47 -11.18
CA ILE A 71 26.10 20.66 -10.43
C ILE A 71 25.56 20.26 -9.04
N LEU A 72 24.84 19.14 -8.93
CA LEU A 72 24.40 18.61 -7.62
C LEU A 72 25.57 18.30 -6.68
N SER A 73 26.65 17.71 -7.20
CA SER A 73 27.84 17.42 -6.40
C SER A 73 28.55 18.70 -5.93
N GLN A 74 28.60 19.74 -6.77
CA GLN A 74 29.16 21.05 -6.43
C GLN A 74 28.32 21.77 -5.38
N ILE A 75 26.99 21.74 -5.53
CA ILE A 75 26.04 22.29 -4.56
C ILE A 75 26.24 21.60 -3.20
N ALA A 76 26.32 20.26 -3.18
CA ALA A 76 26.53 19.49 -1.95
C ALA A 76 27.85 19.87 -1.26
N ALA A 77 28.95 20.03 -2.02
CA ALA A 77 30.24 20.46 -1.48
C ALA A 77 30.17 21.89 -0.91
N LYS A 78 29.49 22.82 -1.59
CA LYS A 78 29.32 24.20 -1.10
C LYS A 78 28.49 24.28 0.18
N TYR A 79 27.47 23.42 0.32
CA TYR A 79 26.73 23.31 1.58
C TYR A 79 27.62 22.87 2.74
N GLN A 80 28.55 21.92 2.52
CA GLN A 80 29.50 21.50 3.55
C GLN A 80 30.46 22.62 3.96
N MET A 81 30.88 23.45 3.00
CA MET A 81 31.78 24.58 3.24
C MET A 81 31.06 25.87 3.67
N GLN A 82 29.73 25.85 3.83
CA GLN A 82 28.89 27.03 4.07
C GLN A 82 29.15 28.17 3.07
N ALA A 83 29.55 27.83 1.84
CA ALA A 83 29.86 28.78 0.79
C ALA A 83 28.58 29.25 0.09
N PRO A 84 28.48 30.52 -0.33
CA PRO A 84 27.32 31.01 -1.06
C PRO A 84 27.23 30.35 -2.44
N LEU A 85 26.00 29.96 -2.83
CA LEU A 85 25.72 29.44 -4.17
C LEU A 85 25.75 30.56 -5.22
N SER A 86 26.26 30.23 -6.41
CA SER A 86 26.19 31.09 -7.59
C SER A 86 24.74 31.22 -8.10
N ALA A 87 24.46 32.23 -8.93
CA ALA A 87 23.13 32.42 -9.50
C ALA A 87 22.69 31.23 -10.38
N GLU A 88 23.64 30.63 -11.10
CA GLU A 88 23.42 29.45 -11.93
C GLU A 88 23.07 28.23 -11.08
N GLU A 89 23.84 27.97 -10.01
CA GLU A 89 23.60 26.86 -9.10
C GLU A 89 22.23 26.98 -8.40
N LYS A 90 21.84 28.19 -7.99
CA LYS A 90 20.51 28.45 -7.40
C LYS A 90 19.37 28.16 -8.38
N THR A 91 19.56 28.50 -9.66
CA THR A 91 18.58 28.29 -10.72
C THR A 91 18.39 26.81 -10.99
N THR A 92 19.51 26.09 -11.14
CA THR A 92 19.52 24.63 -11.31
C THR A 92 18.92 23.94 -10.08
N GLN A 93 19.33 24.31 -8.87
CA GLN A 93 18.75 23.79 -7.63
C GLN A 93 17.22 23.93 -7.60
N SER A 94 16.70 25.11 -7.95
CA SER A 94 15.26 25.38 -7.96
C SER A 94 14.54 24.52 -8.99
N ARG A 95 15.11 24.32 -10.18
CA ARG A 95 14.57 23.42 -11.21
C ARG A 95 14.53 21.97 -10.70
N LEU A 96 15.60 21.48 -10.10
CA LEU A 96 15.71 20.12 -9.59
C LEU A 96 14.71 19.84 -8.47
N ILE A 97 14.54 20.79 -7.53
CA ILE A 97 13.53 20.70 -6.46
C ILE A 97 12.12 20.63 -7.06
N LYS A 98 11.80 21.48 -8.05
CA LYS A 98 10.49 21.45 -8.72
C LYS A 98 10.22 20.09 -9.40
N LEU A 99 11.22 19.53 -10.08
CA LEU A 99 11.11 18.21 -10.70
C LEU A 99 10.88 17.11 -9.65
N GLN A 100 11.60 17.17 -8.52
CA GLN A 100 11.42 16.21 -7.43
C GLN A 100 10.03 16.30 -6.80
N ILE A 101 9.50 17.52 -6.58
CA ILE A 101 8.13 17.72 -6.07
C ILE A 101 7.10 17.16 -7.05
N LEU A 102 7.24 17.46 -8.34
CA LEU A 102 6.35 16.95 -9.38
C LEU A 102 6.35 15.42 -9.42
N ASN A 103 7.53 14.80 -9.35
CA ASN A 103 7.68 13.34 -9.29
C ASN A 103 6.94 12.74 -8.08
N GLN A 104 7.01 13.38 -6.89
CA GLN A 104 6.27 12.90 -5.72
C GLN A 104 4.75 13.01 -5.89
N ILE A 105 4.27 14.08 -6.51
CA ILE A 105 2.84 14.23 -6.84
C ILE A 105 2.38 13.12 -7.80
N VAL A 106 3.17 12.84 -8.85
CA VAL A 106 2.89 11.77 -9.82
C VAL A 106 2.84 10.40 -9.14
N GLN A 107 3.81 10.10 -8.27
CA GLN A 107 3.85 8.84 -7.51
C GLN A 107 2.64 8.69 -6.58
N PHE A 108 2.24 9.76 -5.90
CA PHE A 108 1.06 9.75 -5.04
C PHE A 108 -0.22 9.45 -5.84
N ILE A 109 -0.40 10.10 -6.99
CA ILE A 109 -1.54 9.86 -7.89
C ILE A 109 -1.52 8.41 -8.41
N MET A 110 -0.35 7.93 -8.85
CA MET A 110 -0.18 6.56 -9.32
C MET A 110 -0.55 5.53 -8.24
N LEU A 111 -0.09 5.74 -7.00
CA LEU A 111 -0.43 4.92 -5.86
C LEU A 111 -1.94 4.90 -5.59
N PHE A 112 -2.56 6.09 -5.55
CA PHE A 112 -4.00 6.23 -5.33
C PHE A 112 -4.79 5.48 -6.40
N CYS A 113 -4.51 5.73 -7.68
CA CYS A 113 -5.17 5.09 -8.82
C CYS A 113 -4.98 3.58 -8.78
N TYR A 114 -3.76 3.10 -8.56
CA TYR A 114 -3.46 1.68 -8.48
C TYR A 114 -4.24 0.97 -7.37
N VAL A 115 -4.18 1.47 -6.13
CA VAL A 115 -4.81 0.82 -4.97
C VAL A 115 -6.32 0.84 -5.08
N THR A 116 -6.91 1.98 -5.47
CA THR A 116 -8.36 2.11 -5.62
C THR A 116 -8.89 1.22 -6.76
N TYR A 117 -8.19 1.19 -7.90
CA TYR A 117 -8.50 0.28 -9.01
C TYR A 117 -8.46 -1.18 -8.55
N MET A 118 -7.42 -1.59 -7.84
CA MET A 118 -7.27 -2.96 -7.34
C MET A 118 -8.43 -3.35 -6.41
N TRP A 119 -8.84 -2.47 -5.49
CA TRP A 119 -9.98 -2.77 -4.62
C TRP A 119 -11.32 -2.82 -5.35
N VAL A 120 -11.59 -1.91 -6.28
CA VAL A 120 -12.87 -1.89 -7.01
C VAL A 120 -12.96 -3.09 -7.98
N ARG A 121 -11.88 -3.37 -8.73
CA ARG A 121 -11.89 -4.38 -9.78
C ARG A 121 -11.68 -5.81 -9.26
N PHE A 122 -10.79 -5.99 -8.30
CA PHE A 122 -10.36 -7.30 -7.82
C PHE A 122 -10.75 -7.57 -6.37
N THR A 123 -11.38 -6.61 -5.67
CA THR A 123 -11.72 -6.71 -4.24
C THR A 123 -10.53 -7.02 -3.35
N ALA A 124 -9.31 -6.75 -3.82
CA ALA A 124 -8.07 -7.08 -3.12
C ALA A 124 -6.88 -6.41 -3.81
N THR A 125 -5.84 -6.15 -3.03
CA THR A 125 -4.48 -5.81 -3.50
C THR A 125 -3.66 -7.09 -3.72
N PRO A 126 -2.51 -7.07 -4.42
CA PRO A 126 -1.73 -8.27 -4.70
C PRO A 126 -1.38 -9.10 -3.46
N GLY A 127 -0.90 -8.49 -2.39
CA GLY A 127 -0.60 -9.15 -1.12
C GLY A 127 -1.85 -9.77 -0.48
N LYS A 128 -3.01 -9.11 -0.62
CA LYS A 128 -4.30 -9.69 -0.19
C LYS A 128 -4.71 -10.86 -1.08
N LEU A 129 -4.48 -10.80 -2.38
CA LEU A 129 -4.75 -11.90 -3.32
C LEU A 129 -3.91 -13.13 -2.96
N LEU A 130 -2.61 -12.93 -2.73
CA LEU A 130 -1.67 -13.99 -2.33
C LEU A 130 -2.10 -14.68 -1.03
N LEU A 131 -2.62 -13.92 -0.07
CA LEU A 131 -3.13 -14.47 1.18
C LEU A 131 -4.61 -14.88 1.12
N GLY A 132 -5.25 -14.91 -0.05
CA GLY A 132 -6.64 -15.34 -0.19
C GLY A 132 -7.64 -14.47 0.59
N LEU A 133 -7.38 -13.16 0.64
CA LEU A 133 -8.19 -12.16 1.33
C LEU A 133 -9.00 -11.33 0.34
N ARG A 134 -10.15 -10.84 0.78
CA ARG A 134 -11.05 -9.99 0.01
C ARG A 134 -11.55 -8.84 0.87
N VAL A 135 -11.61 -7.66 0.27
CA VAL A 135 -12.16 -6.42 0.80
C VAL A 135 -13.52 -6.25 0.14
N VAL A 136 -14.57 -6.30 0.94
CA VAL A 136 -15.95 -6.25 0.46
C VAL A 136 -16.75 -5.23 1.26
N ASN A 137 -17.91 -4.86 0.73
CA ASN A 137 -18.87 -4.02 1.42
C ASN A 137 -19.29 -4.69 2.75
N ALA A 138 -19.35 -3.92 3.84
CA ALA A 138 -19.61 -4.47 5.18
C ALA A 138 -21.06 -4.97 5.37
N GLN A 139 -21.98 -4.50 4.53
CA GLN A 139 -23.41 -4.84 4.58
C GLN A 139 -23.76 -5.90 3.54
N THR A 140 -23.35 -5.70 2.28
CA THR A 140 -23.76 -6.56 1.16
C THR A 140 -22.79 -7.68 0.84
N PHE A 141 -21.55 -7.63 1.35
CA PHE A 141 -20.44 -8.51 0.97
C PHE A 141 -20.08 -8.51 -0.52
N GLU A 142 -20.61 -7.56 -1.29
CA GLU A 142 -20.27 -7.33 -2.69
C GLU A 142 -19.00 -6.48 -2.85
N LYS A 143 -18.63 -6.22 -4.11
CA LYS A 143 -17.51 -5.33 -4.47
C LYS A 143 -17.72 -3.95 -3.85
N ILE A 144 -16.64 -3.34 -3.38
CA ILE A 144 -16.72 -1.99 -2.83
C ILE A 144 -16.87 -0.97 -3.95
N THR A 145 -17.60 0.12 -3.68
CA THR A 145 -17.71 1.24 -4.62
C THR A 145 -16.43 2.08 -4.64
N LEU A 146 -16.23 2.89 -5.69
CA LEU A 146 -15.11 3.83 -5.77
C LEU A 146 -15.10 4.79 -4.56
N ARG A 147 -16.27 5.27 -4.12
CA ARG A 147 -16.38 6.13 -2.92
C ARG A 147 -15.87 5.42 -1.67
N GLN A 148 -16.21 4.15 -1.48
CA GLN A 148 -15.70 3.36 -0.35
C GLN A 148 -14.19 3.15 -0.46
N ALA A 149 -13.68 2.84 -1.66
CA ALA A 149 -12.25 2.70 -1.93
C ALA A 149 -11.47 3.98 -1.60
N THR A 150 -11.95 5.14 -2.05
CA THR A 150 -11.34 6.45 -1.77
C THR A 150 -11.33 6.76 -0.27
N LYS A 151 -12.47 6.62 0.42
CA LYS A 151 -12.52 6.79 1.88
C LYS A 151 -11.53 5.86 2.59
N ARG A 152 -11.44 4.61 2.14
CA ARG A 152 -10.53 3.61 2.70
C ARG A 152 -9.06 3.98 2.49
N PHE A 153 -8.71 4.54 1.34
CA PHE A 153 -7.36 5.00 1.04
C PHE A 153 -6.91 6.10 2.00
N PHE A 154 -7.69 7.18 2.13
CA PHE A 154 -7.31 8.29 3.01
C PHE A 154 -7.38 7.94 4.50
N SER A 155 -8.38 7.15 4.92
CA SER A 155 -8.48 6.70 6.32
C SER A 155 -7.43 5.65 6.71
N PHE A 156 -6.71 5.07 5.74
CA PHE A 156 -5.57 4.21 6.02
C PHE A 156 -4.48 4.96 6.78
N ILE A 157 -4.26 6.25 6.48
CA ILE A 157 -3.30 7.11 7.18
C ILE A 157 -3.61 7.14 8.68
N LEU A 158 -4.88 7.29 9.06
CA LEU A 158 -5.32 7.26 10.46
C LEU A 158 -5.03 5.93 11.15
N SER A 159 -5.06 4.82 10.40
CA SER A 159 -4.75 3.50 10.95
C SER A 159 -3.25 3.26 11.11
N ALA A 160 -2.44 3.88 10.24
CA ALA A 160 -0.99 3.72 10.20
C ALA A 160 -0.24 4.71 11.10
N ALA A 161 -0.70 5.96 11.18
CA ALA A 161 -0.07 7.06 11.91
C ALA A 161 0.25 6.74 13.38
N PRO A 162 -0.64 6.13 14.19
CA PRO A 162 -0.31 5.73 15.55
C PRO A 162 0.39 4.36 15.53
N LEU A 163 1.52 4.25 14.82
CA LEU A 163 2.36 3.04 14.76
C LEU A 163 1.57 1.76 14.44
N PHE A 164 0.70 1.81 13.42
CA PHE A 164 -0.17 0.70 13.02
C PHE A 164 -1.19 0.22 14.08
N LEU A 165 -1.44 0.97 15.17
CA LEU A 165 -2.43 0.61 16.19
C LEU A 165 -3.84 0.38 15.61
N GLY A 166 -4.21 1.11 14.55
CA GLY A 166 -5.49 0.91 13.87
C GLY A 166 -5.66 -0.48 13.26
N PHE A 167 -4.56 -1.21 13.00
CA PHE A 167 -4.58 -2.60 12.54
C PHE A 167 -4.85 -3.57 13.69
N LEU A 168 -4.28 -3.31 14.87
CA LEU A 168 -4.54 -4.10 16.07
C LEU A 168 -6.01 -4.05 16.48
N TRP A 169 -6.72 -2.97 16.15
CA TRP A 169 -8.15 -2.83 16.39
C TRP A 169 -9.02 -3.97 15.82
N SER A 170 -8.56 -4.61 14.74
CA SER A 170 -9.25 -5.75 14.11
C SER A 170 -9.37 -6.98 15.03
N ASN A 171 -8.57 -7.07 16.10
CA ASN A 171 -8.64 -8.19 17.02
C ASN A 171 -9.80 -8.07 18.02
N PHE A 172 -10.25 -6.86 18.32
CA PHE A 172 -11.19 -6.59 19.42
C PHE A 172 -12.67 -6.68 19.03
N ASN A 173 -13.01 -6.49 17.75
CA ASN A 173 -14.42 -6.48 17.32
C ASN A 173 -14.84 -7.79 16.61
N LYS A 174 -16.15 -8.06 16.55
CA LYS A 174 -16.72 -9.30 15.99
C LYS A 174 -16.42 -9.47 14.50
N ARG A 175 -16.51 -8.39 13.72
CA ARG A 175 -16.29 -8.37 12.25
C ARG A 175 -14.83 -8.12 11.83
N CYS A 176 -13.90 -8.14 12.77
CA CYS A 176 -12.47 -7.83 12.60
C CYS A 176 -12.13 -6.60 11.74
N GLN A 177 -12.90 -5.52 11.88
CA GLN A 177 -12.67 -4.26 11.18
C GLN A 177 -11.54 -3.45 11.83
N THR A 178 -10.71 -2.84 11.00
CA THR A 178 -9.78 -1.78 11.43
C THR A 178 -10.47 -0.41 11.37
N TRP A 179 -9.79 0.65 11.79
CA TRP A 179 -10.36 2.00 11.72
C TRP A 179 -10.68 2.44 10.29
N HIS A 180 -9.78 2.19 9.34
CA HIS A 180 -10.04 2.50 7.92
C HIS A 180 -11.21 1.70 7.35
N ASP A 181 -11.39 0.45 7.78
CA ASP A 181 -12.53 -0.34 7.32
C ASP A 181 -13.86 0.21 7.87
N LYS A 182 -13.89 0.62 9.14
CA LYS A 182 -15.08 1.22 9.74
C LYS A 182 -15.49 2.52 9.03
N ILE A 183 -14.52 3.42 8.80
CA ILE A 183 -14.75 4.70 8.11
C ILE A 183 -15.22 4.47 6.66
N ALA A 184 -14.64 3.48 5.99
CA ALA A 184 -15.01 3.13 4.62
C ALA A 184 -16.33 2.34 4.53
N GLY A 185 -16.80 1.71 5.60
CA GLY A 185 -17.92 0.78 5.57
C GLY A 185 -17.57 -0.53 4.84
N THR A 186 -16.39 -1.07 5.12
CA THR A 186 -15.86 -2.29 4.47
C THR A 186 -15.50 -3.35 5.50
N VAL A 187 -15.30 -4.59 5.06
CA VAL A 187 -14.79 -5.70 5.88
C VAL A 187 -13.76 -6.51 5.09
N VAL A 188 -12.86 -7.18 5.80
CA VAL A 188 -11.88 -8.10 5.20
C VAL A 188 -12.23 -9.53 5.57
N VAL A 189 -12.52 -10.33 4.56
CA VAL A 189 -12.96 -11.72 4.69
C VAL A 189 -12.07 -12.65 3.87
N THR A 190 -12.16 -13.95 4.12
CA THR A 190 -11.46 -14.94 3.31
C THR A 190 -12.16 -15.13 1.96
N SER A 191 -11.41 -15.33 0.88
CA SER A 191 -11.97 -15.69 -0.43
C SER A 191 -12.76 -17.00 -0.40
N LYS A 192 -12.41 -17.92 0.51
CA LYS A 192 -13.07 -19.22 0.66
C LYS A 192 -14.47 -19.08 1.24
N SER A 193 -14.67 -18.18 2.21
CA SER A 193 -15.99 -17.99 2.82
C SER A 193 -16.98 -17.32 1.87
N LEU A 194 -16.52 -16.40 1.02
CA LEU A 194 -17.39 -15.76 0.02
C LEU A 194 -17.90 -16.74 -1.05
N ARG A 195 -17.05 -17.66 -1.53
CA ARG A 195 -17.42 -18.66 -2.54
C ARG A 195 -18.42 -19.72 -2.06
N ARG A 196 -18.61 -19.86 -0.75
CA ARG A 196 -19.54 -20.85 -0.18
C ARG A 196 -20.98 -20.35 -0.11
N GLN A 197 -21.20 -19.07 -0.38
CA GLN A 197 -22.51 -18.42 -0.32
C GLN A 197 -23.07 -18.06 -1.71
N SER A 198 -22.25 -18.18 -2.77
CA SER A 198 -22.63 -17.99 -4.17
C SER A 198 -22.95 -19.33 -4.82
#